data_AF-A0A2V7JSU5-F1
#
_entry.id   AF-A0A2V7JSU5-F1
#
_cell.length_a   1.000
_cell.length_b   1.000
_cell.length_c   1.000
_cell.angle_alpha   90.00
_cell.angle_beta   90.00
_cell.angle_gamma   90.00
#
_symmetry.space_group_name_H-M   'P 1'
#
loop_
_entity.id
_entity.type
_entity.pdbx_description
1 polymer ?
#
loop_
_entity_poly.entity_id
_entity_poly.type
_entity_poly.pdbx_seq_one_letter_code
_entity_poly.pdbx_strand_id
1 'polypeptide(L)'
;MAKRSARGRSSPRFRVRRTRRATSPVVCRASPSCSRHVVRFGDIKRGKREIRVVPKDTPVDTEEPGQLYEIPAGKHLRVHAGDWVRAGDRLSEGPVNPHDILRIKGPRAVQEYLLNEVQEVYRLQGVKINDKHIGVIVRQMLQKVRVLESGDTEFLEGEHVDKQAFRDANDKAKKKKEDPAVSEPLLLGITKASLTTQSFISAASFQETTRVLTDAAIRGARDELLGLKENYRYQEVEIEGAPVPAAPELPPEPSIAEILATESESDFALPETVPVPEEI
;
A
#
# COMPACT_ATOMS: atom_id res chain seq x y z
N MET A 1 41.43 27.87 -30.83
CA MET A 1 41.31 26.62 -30.05
C MET A 1 41.20 26.97 -28.57
N ALA A 2 40.00 26.89 -27.98
CA ALA A 2 39.81 27.01 -26.53
C ALA A 2 38.76 25.97 -26.12
N LYS A 3 39.22 24.90 -25.47
CA LYS A 3 38.41 23.76 -25.04
C LYS A 3 37.48 24.18 -23.90
N ARG A 4 36.17 24.13 -24.15
CA ARG A 4 35.13 24.16 -23.11
C ARG A 4 35.24 22.89 -22.26
N SER A 5 35.66 23.01 -21.02
CA SER A 5 35.63 21.93 -20.03
C SER A 5 34.25 21.91 -19.38
N ALA A 6 33.41 20.97 -19.81
CA ALA A 6 32.11 20.68 -19.23
C ALA A 6 32.29 20.04 -17.84
N ARG A 7 32.16 20.83 -16.78
CA ARG A 7 31.95 20.29 -15.43
C ARG A 7 30.52 19.73 -15.37
N GLY A 8 30.40 18.43 -15.57
CA GLY A 8 29.18 17.69 -15.27
C GLY A 8 28.86 17.86 -13.78
N ARG A 9 27.84 18.67 -13.46
CA ARG A 9 27.21 18.66 -12.15
C ARG A 9 26.54 17.29 -12.02
N SER A 10 27.16 16.40 -11.28
CA SER A 10 26.54 15.17 -10.80
C SER A 10 25.39 15.56 -9.88
N SER A 11 24.19 15.61 -10.45
CA SER A 11 22.96 15.65 -9.66
C SER A 11 22.95 14.44 -8.72
N PRO A 12 22.71 14.63 -7.41
CA PRO A 12 22.66 13.51 -6.47
C PRO A 12 21.48 12.63 -6.86
N ARG A 13 21.75 11.51 -7.54
CA ARG A 13 20.75 10.49 -7.83
C ARG A 13 20.18 10.00 -6.50
N PHE A 14 18.87 10.16 -6.34
CA PHE A 14 18.09 9.72 -5.19
C PHE A 14 18.51 8.31 -4.75
N ARG A 15 18.93 8.17 -3.50
CA ARG A 15 19.24 6.88 -2.88
C ARG A 15 17.94 6.16 -2.48
N VAL A 16 17.06 5.88 -3.44
CA VAL A 16 16.00 4.86 -3.31
C VAL A 16 16.43 3.62 -4.11
N ARG A 17 17.73 3.29 -4.07
CA ARG A 17 18.23 2.01 -4.56
C ARG A 17 17.99 1.01 -3.45
N ARG A 18 17.13 0.01 -3.68
CA ARG A 18 17.06 -1.22 -2.85
C ARG A 18 18.49 -1.71 -2.65
N THR A 19 19.03 -1.52 -1.44
CA THR A 19 20.34 -2.03 -1.06
C THR A 19 20.34 -3.53 -1.29
N ARG A 20 21.21 -4.01 -2.18
CA ARG A 20 21.41 -5.44 -2.45
C ARG A 20 21.57 -6.16 -1.11
N ARG A 21 20.60 -7.03 -0.78
CA ARG A 21 20.57 -7.93 0.40
C ARG A 21 21.14 -7.32 1.69
N ALA A 22 20.72 -6.11 2.06
CA ALA A 22 20.81 -5.72 3.46
C ALA A 22 19.80 -6.61 4.21
N THR A 23 20.29 -7.61 4.94
CA THR A 23 19.44 -8.35 5.88
C THR A 23 18.90 -7.33 6.88
N SER A 24 17.59 -7.26 7.05
CA SER A 24 16.96 -6.37 8.03
C SER A 24 17.58 -6.61 9.42
N PRO A 25 17.76 -5.56 10.25
CA PRO A 25 18.18 -5.72 11.62
C PRO A 25 17.12 -6.50 12.36
N VAL A 26 17.56 -7.31 13.31
CA VAL A 26 16.62 -8.07 14.13
C VAL A 26 16.11 -7.16 15.24
N VAL A 27 14.79 -7.02 15.28
CA VAL A 27 14.07 -6.26 16.29
C VAL A 27 13.51 -7.24 17.30
N CYS A 28 13.62 -6.92 18.59
CA CYS A 28 13.02 -7.72 19.64
C CYS A 28 11.49 -7.77 19.46
N ARG A 29 10.95 -8.94 19.13
CA ARG A 29 9.52 -9.27 19.02
C ARG A 29 8.90 -9.79 20.33
N ALA A 30 9.58 -9.63 21.47
CA ALA A 30 9.06 -10.12 22.74
C ALA A 30 7.70 -9.48 23.07
N SER A 31 6.85 -10.20 23.80
CA SER A 31 5.50 -9.71 24.13
C SER A 31 5.57 -8.36 24.85
N PRO A 32 4.72 -7.37 24.49
CA PRO A 32 4.64 -6.10 25.19
C PRO A 32 4.09 -6.24 26.63
N SER A 33 3.53 -7.40 27.00
CA SER A 33 2.96 -7.65 28.33
C SER A 33 4.01 -7.71 29.45
N CYS A 34 5.25 -8.10 29.16
CA CYS A 34 6.33 -8.14 30.14
C CYS A 34 7.30 -6.98 29.87
N SER A 35 7.42 -6.08 30.85
CA SER A 35 8.14 -4.79 30.70
C SER A 35 9.66 -4.92 30.60
N ARG A 36 10.20 -6.11 30.90
CA ARG A 36 11.62 -6.34 31.12
C ARG A 36 12.03 -7.74 30.67
N HIS A 37 12.73 -7.81 29.53
CA HIS A 37 13.33 -9.05 29.04
C HIS A 37 14.85 -8.99 29.13
N VAL A 38 15.47 -10.12 29.41
CA VAL A 38 16.93 -10.27 29.52
C VAL A 38 17.47 -10.99 28.30
N VAL A 39 18.55 -10.45 27.74
CA VAL A 39 19.24 -11.04 26.58
C VAL A 39 20.24 -12.11 27.03
N ARG A 40 20.08 -13.34 26.53
CA ARG A 40 21.05 -14.43 26.65
C ARG A 40 21.58 -14.81 25.27
N PHE A 41 22.89 -14.97 25.13
CA PHE A 41 23.49 -15.45 23.88
C PHE A 41 23.50 -16.99 23.86
N GLY A 42 23.13 -17.56 22.73
CA GLY A 42 23.36 -18.96 22.42
C GLY A 42 24.63 -19.16 21.59
N ASP A 43 24.83 -20.39 21.15
CA ASP A 43 25.97 -20.77 20.31
C ASP A 43 25.89 -20.16 18.90
N ILE A 44 27.04 -20.12 18.24
CA ILE A 44 27.13 -19.74 16.83
C ILE A 44 26.95 -21.02 16.00
N LYS A 45 25.75 -21.20 15.43
CA LYS A 45 25.43 -22.32 14.53
C LYS A 45 25.35 -21.81 13.10
N ARG A 46 26.05 -22.49 12.18
CA ARG A 46 25.99 -22.22 10.72
C ARG A 46 26.24 -20.74 10.35
N GLY A 47 27.17 -20.06 11.03
CA GLY A 47 27.51 -18.65 10.74
C GLY A 47 26.48 -17.61 11.23
N LYS A 48 25.46 -18.05 11.97
CA LYS A 48 24.48 -17.18 12.64
C LYS A 48 24.65 -17.34 14.15
N ARG A 49 24.60 -16.22 14.86
CA ARG A 49 24.58 -16.13 16.32
C ARG A 49 23.12 -16.17 16.79
N GLU A 50 22.84 -17.07 17.71
CA GLU A 50 21.53 -17.18 18.35
C GLU A 50 21.45 -16.22 19.54
N ILE A 51 20.37 -15.45 19.62
CA ILE A 51 20.03 -14.60 20.76
C ILE A 51 18.68 -15.06 21.31
N ARG A 52 18.65 -15.43 22.58
CA ARG A 52 17.44 -15.78 23.30
C ARG A 52 17.04 -14.60 24.18
N VAL A 53 15.81 -14.13 24.00
CA VAL A 53 15.23 -13.09 24.87
C VAL A 53 14.23 -13.77 25.79
N VAL A 54 14.51 -13.72 27.10
CA VAL A 54 13.72 -14.39 28.14
C VAL A 54 13.05 -13.33 29.02
N PRO A 55 11.74 -13.44 29.33
CA PRO A 55 11.10 -12.56 30.29
C PRO A 55 11.72 -12.75 31.69
N LYS A 56 11.82 -11.68 32.48
CA LYS A 56 12.42 -11.77 33.82
C LYS A 56 11.58 -12.59 34.82
N ASP A 57 10.26 -12.66 34.60
CA ASP A 57 9.32 -13.21 35.57
C ASP A 57 9.32 -14.74 35.63
N THR A 58 10.07 -15.42 34.77
CA THR A 58 10.24 -16.88 34.82
C THR A 58 11.34 -17.28 35.82
N PRO A 59 11.07 -18.22 36.75
CA PRO A 59 12.08 -18.74 37.66
C PRO A 59 13.22 -19.41 36.87
N VAL A 60 14.43 -19.32 37.43
CA VAL A 60 15.72 -19.58 36.79
C VAL A 60 15.87 -21.00 36.18
N ASP A 61 14.98 -21.94 36.54
CA ASP A 61 15.06 -23.35 36.17
C ASP A 61 13.98 -23.83 35.17
N THR A 62 13.10 -22.95 34.67
CA THR A 62 12.12 -23.36 33.64
C THR A 62 12.65 -22.98 32.25
N GLU A 63 12.97 -24.00 31.44
CA GLU A 63 13.32 -23.89 30.01
C GLU A 63 12.11 -23.49 29.17
N GLU A 64 11.44 -22.39 29.50
CA GLU A 64 10.50 -21.81 28.55
C GLU A 64 11.29 -21.35 27.31
N PRO A 65 10.83 -21.68 26.09
CA PRO A 65 11.50 -21.28 24.87
C PRO A 65 11.40 -19.76 24.73
N GLY A 66 12.36 -19.04 25.31
CA GLY A 66 12.54 -17.62 25.04
C GLY A 66 12.63 -17.38 23.54
N GLN A 67 12.14 -16.22 23.08
CA GLN A 67 12.06 -15.96 21.65
C GLN A 67 13.48 -15.97 21.06
N LEU A 68 13.72 -16.92 20.15
CA LEU A 68 14.99 -17.10 19.47
C LEU A 68 15.10 -16.12 18.30
N TYR A 69 16.21 -15.39 18.24
CA TYR A 69 16.59 -14.49 17.17
C TYR A 69 17.90 -14.94 16.56
N GLU A 70 17.91 -15.18 15.25
CA GLU A 70 19.12 -15.49 14.52
C GLU A 70 19.70 -14.22 13.89
N ILE A 71 20.94 -13.87 14.25
CA ILE A 71 21.64 -12.72 13.69
C ILE A 71 22.93 -13.21 13.02
N PRO A 72 23.22 -12.85 11.76
CA PRO A 72 24.50 -13.20 11.13
C PRO A 72 25.69 -12.76 12.00
N ALA A 73 26.65 -13.64 12.25
CA ALA A 73 27.73 -13.40 13.21
C ALA A 73 28.64 -12.21 12.85
N GLY A 74 28.71 -11.84 11.57
CA GLY A 74 29.48 -10.69 11.08
C GLY A 74 28.80 -9.32 11.28
N LYS A 75 27.62 -9.25 11.91
CA LYS A 75 26.95 -7.97 12.23
C LYS A 75 27.27 -7.51 13.64
N HIS A 76 27.50 -6.20 13.79
CA HIS A 76 27.61 -5.57 15.09
C HIS A 76 26.27 -5.59 15.83
N LEU A 77 26.32 -6.01 17.08
CA LEU A 77 25.18 -6.02 18.00
C LEU A 77 25.19 -4.74 18.82
N ARG A 78 23.99 -4.20 19.10
CA ARG A 78 23.83 -3.02 19.97
C ARG A 78 23.68 -3.39 21.45
N VAL A 79 23.46 -4.67 21.75
CA VAL A 79 23.11 -5.17 23.08
C VAL A 79 24.17 -6.15 23.58
N HIS A 80 24.40 -6.14 24.89
CA HIS A 80 25.29 -7.06 25.61
C HIS A 80 24.51 -8.17 26.33
N ALA A 81 25.24 -9.16 26.84
CA ALA A 81 24.65 -10.27 27.59
C ALA A 81 24.16 -9.75 28.94
N GLY A 82 22.91 -10.07 29.31
CA GLY A 82 22.32 -9.56 30.55
C GLY A 82 21.70 -8.16 30.44
N ASP A 83 21.80 -7.51 29.28
CA ASP A 83 21.11 -6.23 29.05
C ASP A 83 19.60 -6.40 29.05
N TRP A 84 18.93 -5.33 29.48
CA TRP A 84 17.48 -5.24 29.53
C TRP A 84 16.97 -4.66 28.23
N VAL A 85 16.10 -5.40 27.56
CA VAL A 85 15.48 -4.98 26.30
C VAL A 85 13.97 -4.94 26.42
N ARG A 86 13.35 -3.97 25.76
CA ARG A 86 11.90 -3.89 25.61
C ARG A 86 11.48 -4.45 24.25
N ALA A 87 10.20 -4.82 24.17
CA ALA A 87 9.57 -5.14 22.91
C ALA A 87 9.77 -4.00 21.89
N GLY A 88 10.40 -4.33 20.77
CA GLY A 88 10.65 -3.41 19.66
C GLY A 88 12.01 -2.71 19.70
N ASP A 89 12.90 -3.03 20.64
CA ASP A 89 14.27 -2.53 20.64
C ASP A 89 15.13 -3.22 19.58
N ARG A 90 16.10 -2.47 19.04
CA ARG A 90 16.99 -2.95 17.97
C ARG A 90 18.13 -3.77 18.59
N LEU A 91 18.23 -5.05 18.23
CA LEU A 91 19.28 -5.96 18.72
C LEU A 91 20.57 -5.86 17.88
N SER A 92 20.44 -5.59 16.58
CA SER A 92 21.55 -5.44 15.64
C SER A 92 21.52 -4.11 14.88
N GLU A 93 22.66 -3.72 14.32
CA GLU A 93 22.74 -2.60 13.40
C GLU A 93 22.07 -2.90 12.05
N GLY A 94 21.51 -1.85 11.43
CA GLY A 94 20.89 -1.91 10.10
C GLY A 94 19.57 -1.13 9.95
N PRO A 95 19.02 -1.08 8.73
CA PRO A 95 17.78 -0.39 8.41
C PRO A 95 16.55 -1.20 8.84
N VAL A 96 15.75 -0.69 9.77
CA VAL A 96 14.62 -1.44 10.34
C VAL A 96 13.48 -1.58 9.32
N ASN A 97 12.86 -2.77 9.30
CA ASN A 97 11.67 -3.00 8.48
C ASN A 97 10.43 -2.37 9.16
N PRO A 98 9.71 -1.45 8.50
CA PRO A 98 8.53 -0.81 9.09
C PRO A 98 7.38 -1.79 9.38
N HIS A 99 7.29 -2.91 8.66
CA HIS A 99 6.28 -3.95 8.94
C HIS A 99 6.52 -4.63 10.29
N ASP A 100 7.79 -4.80 10.69
CA ASP A 100 8.12 -5.37 11.99
C ASP A 100 7.78 -4.39 13.12
N ILE A 101 8.02 -3.09 12.91
CA ILE A 101 7.61 -2.05 13.86
C ILE A 101 6.09 -2.05 14.03
N LEU A 102 5.33 -2.21 12.94
CA LEU A 102 3.86 -2.22 12.97
C LEU A 102 3.32 -3.33 13.86
N ARG A 103 3.88 -4.54 13.73
CA ARG A 103 3.45 -5.72 14.48
C ARG A 103 3.82 -5.66 15.95
N ILE A 104 4.94 -5.03 16.30
CA ILE A 104 5.48 -5.03 17.66
C ILE A 104 5.03 -3.80 18.46
N LYS A 105 5.24 -2.60 17.89
CA LYS A 105 4.98 -1.31 18.57
C LYS A 105 3.65 -0.67 18.16
N GLY A 106 2.99 -1.17 17.12
CA GLY A 106 1.73 -0.65 16.62
C GLY A 106 1.87 0.53 15.64
N PRO A 107 0.74 1.10 15.19
CA PRO A 107 0.70 2.07 14.09
C PRO A 107 1.32 3.42 14.41
N ARG A 108 1.24 3.88 15.67
CA ARG A 108 1.80 5.19 16.09
C ARG A 108 3.33 5.20 15.96
N ALA A 109 3.98 4.14 16.42
CA ALA A 109 5.43 3.99 16.34
C ALA A 109 5.92 3.91 14.88
N VAL A 110 5.15 3.28 13.98
CA VAL A 110 5.47 3.27 12.54
C VAL A 110 5.33 4.66 11.94
N GLN A 111 4.30 5.42 12.32
CA GLN A 111 4.11 6.78 11.84
C GLN A 111 5.29 7.68 12.23
N GLU A 112 5.70 7.64 13.50
CA GLU A 112 6.86 8.39 13.98
C GLU A 112 8.15 7.95 13.30
N TYR A 113 8.34 6.64 13.10
CA TYR A 113 9.51 6.12 12.40
C TYR A 113 9.59 6.64 10.96
N LEU A 114 8.50 6.51 10.19
CA LEU A 114 8.46 6.96 8.80
C LEU A 114 8.60 8.47 8.67
N LEU A 115 7.98 9.23 9.57
CA LEU A 115 8.08 10.69 9.60
C LEU A 115 9.52 11.13 9.82
N ASN A 116 10.20 10.57 10.83
CA ASN A 116 11.60 10.92 11.13
C ASN A 116 12.53 10.55 9.97
N GLU A 117 12.37 9.37 9.39
CA GLU A 117 13.26 8.89 8.31
C GLU A 117 13.13 9.76 7.05
N VAL A 118 11.89 10.14 6.67
CA VAL A 118 11.65 11.01 5.53
C VAL A 118 12.16 12.42 5.82
N GLN A 119 11.90 12.93 7.02
CA GLN A 119 12.33 14.28 7.42
C GLN A 119 13.86 14.39 7.46
N GLU A 120 14.59 13.35 7.86
CA GLU A 120 16.05 13.32 7.85
C GLU A 120 16.61 13.52 6.43
N VAL A 121 16.01 12.87 5.42
CA VAL A 121 16.43 13.02 4.02
C VAL A 121 16.22 14.45 3.51
N TYR A 122 15.08 15.06 3.83
CA TYR A 122 14.80 16.45 3.43
C TYR A 122 15.67 17.47 4.18
N ARG A 123 15.92 17.25 5.47
CA ARG A 123 16.86 18.05 6.28
C ARG A 123 18.26 18.01 5.68
N LEU A 124 18.74 16.85 5.25
CA LEU A 124 20.03 16.70 4.57
C LEU A 124 20.09 17.46 3.24
N GLN A 125 18.97 17.62 2.55
CA GLN A 125 18.86 18.43 1.33
C GLN A 125 18.63 19.93 1.61
N GLY A 126 18.52 20.33 2.88
CA GLY A 126 18.27 21.71 3.28
C GLY A 126 16.83 22.18 3.10
N VAL A 127 15.90 21.29 2.76
CA VAL A 127 14.48 21.63 2.55
C VAL A 127 13.71 21.43 3.85
N LYS A 128 13.08 22.50 4.35
CA LYS A 128 12.23 22.45 5.54
C LYS A 128 10.79 22.15 5.15
N ILE A 129 10.29 20.96 5.48
CA ILE A 129 8.90 20.55 5.28
C ILE A 129 8.22 20.40 6.64
N ASN A 130 6.96 20.82 6.74
CA ASN A 130 6.17 20.63 7.96
C ASN A 130 5.73 19.17 8.09
N ASP A 131 5.95 18.61 9.28
CA ASP A 131 5.60 17.25 9.68
C ASP A 131 4.14 16.87 9.38
N LYS A 132 3.21 17.84 9.41
CA LYS A 132 1.78 17.61 9.09
C LYS A 132 1.59 17.04 7.68
N HIS A 133 2.35 17.49 6.68
CA HIS A 133 2.21 17.01 5.31
C HIS A 133 2.61 15.55 5.19
N ILE A 134 3.75 15.18 5.79
CA ILE A 134 4.23 13.80 5.81
C ILE A 134 3.26 12.93 6.63
N GLY A 135 2.74 13.44 7.74
CA GLY A 135 1.76 12.76 8.57
C GLY A 135 0.48 12.37 7.80
N VAL A 136 -0.03 13.25 6.93
CA VAL A 136 -1.20 12.94 6.09
C VAL A 136 -0.88 11.82 5.08
N ILE A 137 0.32 11.84 4.47
CA ILE A 137 0.74 10.78 3.55
C ILE A 137 0.88 9.43 4.27
N VAL A 138 1.52 9.41 5.44
CA VAL A 138 1.70 8.16 6.21
C VAL A 138 0.36 7.65 6.75
N ARG A 139 -0.57 8.54 7.09
CA ARG A 139 -1.95 8.16 7.42
C ARG A 139 -2.61 7.42 6.26
N GLN A 140 -2.43 7.89 5.04
CA GLN A 140 -2.97 7.25 3.82
C GLN A 140 -2.40 5.82 3.61
N MET A 141 -1.13 5.62 3.96
CA MET A 141 -0.49 4.29 3.89
C MET A 141 -1.02 3.27 4.91
N LEU A 142 -1.66 3.72 5.99
CA LEU A 142 -2.19 2.91 7.10
C LEU A 142 -3.73 2.87 7.12
N GLN A 143 -4.38 3.22 6.01
CA GLN A 143 -5.84 3.28 5.92
C GLN A 143 -6.50 1.89 5.86
N LYS A 144 -5.78 0.85 5.45
CA LYS A 144 -6.33 -0.50 5.33
C LYS A 144 -6.00 -1.37 6.54
N VAL A 145 -6.92 -2.28 6.85
CA VAL A 145 -6.74 -3.33 7.86
C VAL A 145 -7.01 -4.68 7.20
N ARG A 146 -6.36 -5.72 7.70
CA ARG A 146 -6.60 -7.10 7.28
C ARG A 146 -7.37 -7.81 8.38
N VAL A 147 -8.47 -8.46 8.01
CA VAL A 147 -9.30 -9.21 8.95
C VAL A 147 -8.58 -10.52 9.30
N LEU A 148 -8.45 -10.81 10.59
CA LEU A 148 -7.91 -12.08 11.09
C LEU A 148 -9.05 -13.04 11.39
N GLU A 149 -10.02 -12.57 12.16
CA GLU A 149 -11.22 -13.33 12.55
C GLU A 149 -12.44 -12.47 12.21
N SER A 150 -13.40 -13.06 11.50
CA SER A 150 -14.61 -12.36 11.05
C SER A 150 -15.64 -12.16 12.17
N GLY A 151 -15.63 -13.02 13.19
CA GLY A 151 -16.72 -13.07 14.18
C GLY A 151 -18.08 -13.23 13.49
N ASP A 152 -19.07 -12.48 13.96
CA ASP A 152 -20.43 -12.44 13.38
C ASP A 152 -20.62 -11.29 12.37
N THR A 153 -19.53 -10.67 11.92
CA THR A 153 -19.60 -9.56 10.95
C THR A 153 -19.68 -10.06 9.51
N GLU A 154 -20.03 -9.16 8.59
CA GLU A 154 -20.12 -9.45 7.14
C GLU A 154 -18.74 -9.65 6.45
N PHE A 155 -17.63 -9.52 7.19
CA PHE A 155 -16.29 -9.57 6.62
C PHE A 155 -15.76 -10.99 6.43
N LEU A 156 -14.91 -11.18 5.43
CA LEU A 156 -14.20 -12.43 5.22
C LEU A 156 -12.81 -12.42 5.87
N GLU A 157 -12.38 -13.57 6.39
CA GLU A 157 -11.03 -13.72 6.92
C GLU A 157 -9.98 -13.48 5.83
N GLY A 158 -8.97 -12.68 6.16
CA GLY A 158 -7.92 -12.28 5.22
C GLY A 158 -8.30 -11.16 4.25
N GLU A 159 -9.54 -10.67 4.27
CA GLU A 159 -9.98 -9.54 3.45
C GLU A 159 -9.28 -8.23 3.86
N HIS A 160 -9.03 -7.35 2.88
CA HIS A 160 -8.49 -6.02 3.09
C HIS A 160 -9.59 -4.97 3.05
N VAL A 161 -9.97 -4.47 4.22
CA VAL A 161 -11.06 -3.51 4.37
C VAL A 161 -10.52 -2.15 4.81
N ASP A 162 -11.32 -1.11 4.58
CA ASP A 162 -10.98 0.21 5.10
C ASP A 162 -11.09 0.23 6.63
N LYS A 163 -10.13 0.86 7.29
CA LYS A 163 -10.10 1.00 8.75
C LYS A 163 -11.34 1.70 9.29
N GLN A 164 -11.88 2.68 8.55
CA GLN A 164 -13.09 3.39 8.99
C GLN A 164 -14.33 2.49 8.85
N ALA A 165 -14.52 1.87 7.68
CA ALA A 165 -15.62 0.95 7.45
C ALA A 165 -15.61 -0.24 8.43
N PHE A 166 -14.43 -0.78 8.73
CA PHE A 166 -14.26 -1.85 9.72
C PHE A 166 -14.67 -1.42 11.13
N ARG A 167 -14.31 -0.19 11.54
CA ARG A 167 -14.71 0.36 12.83
C ARG A 167 -16.22 0.55 12.90
N ASP A 168 -16.82 1.12 11.86
CA ASP A 168 -18.25 1.38 11.82
C ASP A 168 -19.07 0.08 11.84
N ALA A 169 -18.60 -0.96 11.14
CA ALA A 169 -19.21 -2.29 11.17
C ALA A 169 -19.08 -2.97 12.55
N ASN A 170 -17.89 -2.92 13.15
CA ASN A 170 -17.68 -3.46 14.50
C ASN A 170 -18.50 -2.72 15.56
N ASP A 171 -18.66 -1.41 15.44
CA ASP A 171 -19.49 -0.62 16.35
C ASP A 171 -20.98 -0.95 16.19
N LYS A 172 -21.44 -1.37 15.00
CA LYS A 172 -22.79 -1.90 14.78
C LYS A 172 -22.96 -3.30 15.41
N ALA A 173 -22.03 -4.21 15.21
CA ALA A 173 -22.05 -5.56 15.79
C ALA A 173 -22.09 -5.50 17.33
N LYS A 174 -21.26 -4.66 17.94
CA LYS A 174 -21.26 -4.43 19.39
C LYS A 174 -22.60 -3.92 19.93
N LYS A 175 -23.29 -3.04 19.18
CA LYS A 175 -24.63 -2.57 19.56
C LYS A 175 -25.68 -3.68 19.53
N LYS A 176 -25.51 -4.67 18.64
CA LYS A 176 -26.36 -5.86 18.55
C LYS A 176 -25.98 -6.97 19.53
N LYS A 177 -24.90 -6.81 20.31
CA LYS A 177 -24.30 -7.83 21.20
C LYS A 177 -23.77 -9.06 20.44
N GLU A 178 -23.31 -8.85 19.22
CA GLU A 178 -22.63 -9.83 18.38
C GLU A 178 -21.11 -9.78 18.60
N ASP A 179 -20.39 -10.85 18.23
CA ASP A 179 -18.94 -10.91 18.38
C ASP A 179 -18.24 -10.04 17.32
N PRO A 180 -17.44 -9.03 17.74
CA PRO A 180 -16.78 -8.12 16.80
C PRO A 180 -15.61 -8.79 16.08
N ALA A 181 -15.38 -8.41 14.83
CA ALA A 181 -14.23 -8.89 14.07
C ALA A 181 -12.90 -8.40 14.66
N VAL A 182 -11.86 -9.23 14.53
CA VAL A 182 -10.49 -8.90 14.89
C VAL A 182 -9.70 -8.59 13.62
N SER A 183 -8.96 -7.48 13.60
CA SER A 183 -8.12 -7.11 12.46
C SER A 183 -6.70 -6.71 12.86
N GLU A 184 -5.78 -6.90 11.93
CA GLU A 184 -4.41 -6.38 12.00
C GLU A 184 -4.26 -5.16 11.08
N PRO A 185 -3.56 -4.09 11.52
CA PRO A 185 -3.29 -2.95 10.65
C PRO A 185 -2.33 -3.35 9.53
N LEU A 186 -2.60 -2.86 8.31
CA LEU A 186 -1.77 -3.14 7.15
C LEU A 186 -1.08 -1.86 6.67
N LEU A 187 0.24 -1.92 6.53
CA LEU A 187 1.01 -0.85 5.89
C LEU A 187 1.13 -1.13 4.40
N LEU A 188 0.54 -0.27 3.58
CA LEU A 188 0.63 -0.33 2.13
C LEU A 188 1.54 0.79 1.59
N GLY A 189 2.30 0.50 0.54
CA GLY A 189 3.00 1.53 -0.21
C GLY A 189 2.02 2.49 -0.88
N ILE A 190 2.42 3.73 -1.14
CA ILE A 190 1.55 4.79 -1.68
C ILE A 190 0.83 4.32 -2.95
N THR A 191 1.55 3.75 -3.92
CA THR A 191 0.97 3.22 -5.17
C THR A 191 -0.11 2.17 -4.92
N LYS A 192 0.15 1.21 -4.01
CA LYS A 192 -0.80 0.14 -3.70
C LYS A 192 -2.00 0.67 -2.91
N ALA A 193 -1.78 1.60 -1.98
CA ALA A 193 -2.85 2.25 -1.24
C ALA A 193 -3.80 3.02 -2.19
N SER A 194 -3.24 3.74 -3.17
CA SER A 194 -3.99 4.50 -4.17
C SER A 194 -4.79 3.64 -5.16
N LEU A 195 -4.34 2.43 -5.46
CA LEU A 195 -5.09 1.49 -6.31
C LEU A 195 -6.24 0.80 -5.56
N THR A 196 -6.17 0.74 -4.23
CA THR A 196 -7.17 0.08 -3.37
C THR A 196 -8.19 1.05 -2.78
N THR A 197 -8.40 2.20 -3.43
CA THR A 197 -9.45 3.16 -3.05
C THR A 197 -10.84 2.55 -3.26
N GLN A 198 -11.86 3.10 -2.57
CA GLN A 198 -13.23 2.62 -2.72
C GLN A 198 -13.80 2.93 -4.11
N SER A 199 -13.46 4.11 -4.65
CA SER A 199 -13.83 4.46 -6.01
C SER A 199 -12.94 3.78 -7.04
N PHE A 200 -13.59 3.04 -7.94
CA PHE A 200 -12.92 2.44 -9.09
C PHE A 200 -12.59 3.49 -10.17
N ILE A 201 -13.36 4.58 -10.28
CA ILE A 201 -13.09 5.69 -11.21
C ILE A 201 -11.79 6.39 -10.81
N SER A 202 -11.63 6.68 -9.52
CA SER A 202 -10.42 7.27 -8.96
C SER A 202 -9.20 6.35 -9.08
N ALA A 203 -9.39 5.05 -8.85
CA ALA A 203 -8.33 4.05 -8.98
C ALA A 203 -7.89 3.86 -10.45
N ALA A 204 -8.84 3.69 -11.38
CA ALA A 204 -8.55 3.49 -12.79
C ALA A 204 -7.79 4.67 -13.39
N SER A 205 -8.14 5.89 -13.00
CA SER A 205 -7.45 7.10 -13.46
C SER A 205 -6.06 7.31 -12.85
N PHE A 206 -5.56 6.43 -11.97
CA PHE A 206 -4.18 6.47 -11.50
C PHE A 206 -3.29 5.55 -12.33
N GLN A 207 -3.53 4.22 -12.28
CA GLN A 207 -2.80 3.17 -13.00
C GLN A 207 -3.69 1.93 -13.17
N GLU A 208 -3.24 0.94 -13.96
CA GLU A 208 -3.91 -0.37 -14.12
C GLU A 208 -5.40 -0.30 -14.56
N THR A 209 -5.74 0.67 -15.42
CA THR A 209 -7.11 0.96 -15.91
C THR A 209 -7.90 -0.30 -16.29
N THR A 210 -7.33 -1.14 -17.16
CA THR A 210 -7.99 -2.34 -17.68
C THR A 210 -8.36 -3.30 -16.56
N ARG A 211 -7.44 -3.53 -15.61
CA ARG A 211 -7.68 -4.45 -14.50
C ARG A 211 -8.77 -3.92 -13.57
N VAL A 212 -8.69 -2.63 -13.22
CA VAL A 212 -9.64 -1.99 -12.29
C VAL A 212 -11.05 -1.98 -12.87
N LEU A 213 -11.21 -1.64 -14.15
CA LEU A 213 -12.51 -1.61 -14.81
C LEU A 213 -13.11 -3.01 -14.99
N THR A 214 -12.31 -3.99 -15.37
CA THR A 214 -12.77 -5.38 -15.47
C THR A 214 -13.24 -5.91 -14.12
N ASP A 215 -12.46 -5.69 -13.06
CA ASP A 215 -12.84 -6.06 -11.69
C ASP A 215 -14.14 -5.38 -11.23
N ALA A 216 -14.33 -4.11 -11.57
CA ALA A 216 -15.54 -3.36 -11.26
C ALA A 216 -16.76 -3.88 -12.05
N ALA A 217 -16.58 -4.19 -13.34
CA ALA A 217 -17.62 -4.74 -14.19
C ALA A 217 -18.08 -6.13 -13.72
N ILE A 218 -17.14 -7.01 -13.34
CA ILE A 218 -17.45 -8.34 -12.80
C ILE A 218 -18.26 -8.23 -11.49
N ARG A 219 -17.90 -7.27 -10.62
CA ARG A 219 -18.61 -7.04 -9.35
C ARG A 219 -19.91 -6.25 -9.51
N GLY A 220 -20.19 -5.68 -10.68
CA GLY A 220 -21.29 -4.73 -10.87
C GLY A 220 -21.21 -3.50 -9.97
N ALA A 221 -19.98 -3.06 -9.65
CA ALA A 221 -19.74 -1.99 -8.68
C ALA A 221 -20.30 -0.64 -9.18
N ARG A 222 -20.92 0.11 -8.28
CA ARG A 222 -21.41 1.48 -8.53
C ARG A 222 -20.58 2.46 -7.71
N ASP A 223 -20.27 3.60 -8.31
CA ASP A 223 -19.47 4.66 -7.67
C ASP A 223 -20.39 5.81 -7.24
N GLU A 224 -20.29 6.23 -5.99
CA GLU A 224 -21.12 7.29 -5.40
C GLU A 224 -20.51 8.69 -5.54
N LEU A 225 -19.34 8.82 -6.20
CA LEU A 225 -18.68 10.10 -6.51
C LEU A 225 -18.34 10.97 -5.27
N LEU A 226 -18.10 10.33 -4.13
CA LEU A 226 -17.79 11.01 -2.87
C LEU A 226 -16.37 11.62 -2.88
N GLY A 227 -15.52 11.17 -3.79
CA GLY A 227 -14.14 11.61 -3.92
C GLY A 227 -13.97 12.90 -4.74
N LEU A 228 -12.93 13.67 -4.42
CA LEU A 228 -12.59 14.89 -5.17
C LEU A 228 -12.31 14.60 -6.66
N LYS A 229 -11.64 13.48 -6.96
CA LYS A 229 -11.23 13.12 -8.32
C LYS A 229 -12.41 12.61 -9.15
N GLU A 230 -13.34 11.90 -8.52
CA GLU A 230 -14.61 11.57 -9.13
C GLU A 230 -15.37 12.84 -9.49
N ASN A 231 -15.62 13.71 -8.51
CA ASN A 231 -16.47 14.89 -8.69
C ASN A 231 -15.89 15.90 -9.69
N TYR A 232 -14.56 16.08 -9.71
CA TYR A 232 -13.90 16.97 -10.68
C TYR A 232 -14.19 16.58 -12.13
N ARG A 233 -14.26 15.28 -12.44
CA ARG A 233 -14.51 14.80 -13.81
C ARG A 233 -15.95 15.04 -14.29
N TYR A 234 -16.88 15.25 -13.36
CA TYR A 234 -18.28 15.56 -13.69
C TYR A 234 -18.55 17.07 -13.70
N GLN A 235 -17.79 17.89 -12.97
CA GLN A 235 -17.90 19.35 -13.05
C GLN A 235 -17.46 19.92 -14.41
N GLU A 236 -16.62 19.20 -15.16
CA GLU A 236 -16.29 19.57 -16.54
C GLU A 236 -17.48 19.41 -17.52
N VAL A 237 -18.59 18.78 -17.09
CA VAL A 237 -19.85 18.70 -17.85
C VAL A 237 -20.76 19.90 -17.58
N GLU A 238 -20.47 20.72 -16.56
CA GLU A 238 -21.15 21.99 -16.30
C GLU A 238 -20.26 23.18 -16.66
N ILE A 239 -19.64 23.15 -17.85
CA ILE A 239 -19.09 24.37 -18.45
C ILE A 239 -20.20 25.01 -19.29
N GLU A 240 -20.90 25.94 -18.64
CA GLU A 240 -21.58 27.12 -19.19
C GLU A 240 -22.32 26.96 -20.52
N GLY A 241 -23.65 26.83 -20.45
CA GLY A 241 -24.58 27.58 -21.32
C GLY A 241 -24.39 27.56 -22.84
N ALA A 242 -23.63 26.62 -23.40
CA ALA A 242 -23.60 26.42 -24.84
C ALA A 242 -24.97 25.84 -25.23
N PRO A 243 -25.70 26.45 -26.19
CA PRO A 243 -26.89 25.82 -26.72
C PRO A 243 -26.47 24.44 -27.21
N VAL A 244 -27.11 23.40 -26.68
CA VAL A 244 -27.03 22.07 -27.29
C VAL A 244 -27.33 22.31 -28.76
N PRO A 245 -26.39 22.07 -29.70
CA PRO A 245 -26.75 22.15 -31.10
C PRO A 245 -27.91 21.19 -31.27
N ALA A 246 -29.05 21.71 -31.74
CA ALA A 246 -30.22 20.90 -32.00
C ALA A 246 -29.73 19.64 -32.70
N ALA A 247 -30.07 18.47 -32.14
CA ALA A 247 -29.67 17.21 -32.73
C ALA A 247 -29.98 17.31 -34.24
N PRO A 248 -29.03 16.97 -35.13
CA PRO A 248 -29.35 16.95 -36.55
C PRO A 248 -30.60 16.07 -36.66
N GLU A 249 -31.67 16.64 -37.25
CA GLU A 249 -32.90 15.89 -37.48
C GLU A 249 -32.48 14.58 -38.12
N LEU A 250 -32.72 13.48 -37.41
CA LEU A 250 -32.53 12.16 -37.97
C LEU A 250 -33.38 12.14 -39.24
N PRO A 251 -32.81 11.73 -40.39
CA PRO A 251 -33.62 11.55 -41.58
C PRO A 251 -34.83 10.68 -41.20
N PRO A 252 -36.03 11.00 -41.72
CA PRO A 252 -37.22 10.24 -41.39
C PRO A 252 -36.94 8.75 -41.62
N GLU A 253 -37.30 7.91 -40.65
CA GLU A 253 -37.14 6.46 -40.81
C GLU A 253 -37.80 6.05 -42.13
N PRO A 254 -37.09 5.32 -43.01
CA PRO A 254 -37.66 4.90 -44.28
C PRO A 254 -38.90 4.06 -43.99
N SER A 255 -39.96 4.31 -44.74
CA SER A 255 -41.18 3.53 -44.60
C SER A 255 -40.88 2.06 -44.95
N ILE A 256 -41.61 1.11 -44.35
CA ILE A 256 -41.41 -0.34 -44.59
C ILE A 256 -41.41 -0.68 -46.10
N ALA A 257 -42.11 0.11 -46.92
CA ALA A 257 -42.14 -0.03 -48.37
C ALA A 257 -40.80 0.32 -49.07
N GLU A 258 -40.00 1.23 -48.54
CA GLU A 258 -38.70 1.64 -49.10
C GLU A 258 -37.58 0.63 -48.79
N ILE A 259 -37.62 0.02 -47.59
CA ILE A 259 -36.70 -1.06 -47.19
C ILE A 259 -36.92 -2.31 -48.06
N LEU A 260 -38.18 -2.65 -48.34
CA LEU A 260 -38.54 -3.75 -49.23
C LEU A 260 -38.17 -3.52 -50.70
N ALA A 261 -37.98 -2.27 -51.13
CA ALA A 261 -37.55 -1.93 -52.48
C ALA A 261 -36.01 -2.00 -52.66
N THR A 262 -35.24 -2.00 -51.57
CA THR A 262 -33.76 -2.04 -51.60
C THR A 262 -33.18 -3.44 -51.41
N GLU A 263 -33.99 -4.43 -51.01
CA GLU A 263 -33.56 -5.83 -50.86
C GLU A 263 -33.42 -6.60 -52.19
N SER A 264 -33.70 -5.99 -53.35
CA SER A 264 -33.61 -6.68 -54.64
C SER A 264 -32.30 -6.53 -55.41
N GLU A 265 -31.31 -5.78 -54.90
CA GLU A 265 -29.99 -5.71 -55.55
C GLU A 265 -28.88 -6.16 -54.59
N SER A 266 -28.53 -7.43 -54.74
CA SER A 266 -27.35 -8.06 -54.20
C SER A 266 -26.08 -7.44 -54.79
N ASP A 267 -25.17 -6.95 -53.95
CA ASP A 267 -23.74 -6.95 -54.27
C ASP A 267 -22.91 -6.96 -52.97
N PHE A 268 -22.76 -8.17 -52.41
CA PHE A 268 -21.75 -8.43 -51.39
C PHE A 268 -20.40 -8.60 -52.08
N ALA A 269 -19.75 -7.49 -52.42
CA ALA A 269 -18.36 -7.51 -52.88
C ALA A 269 -17.42 -7.58 -51.67
N LEU A 270 -16.66 -8.68 -51.56
CA LEU A 270 -15.57 -8.81 -50.58
C LEU A 270 -14.51 -7.73 -50.87
N PRO A 271 -14.01 -6.99 -49.87
CA PRO A 271 -12.99 -5.97 -50.10
C PRO A 271 -11.67 -6.61 -50.55
N GLU A 272 -11.11 -6.11 -51.66
CA GLU A 272 -9.78 -6.46 -52.13
C GLU A 272 -8.70 -6.07 -51.09
N THR A 273 -7.68 -6.92 -51.04
CA THR A 273 -6.48 -6.90 -50.21
C THR A 273 -5.96 -5.52 -49.79
N VAL A 274 -5.79 -5.31 -48.48
CA VAL A 274 -5.06 -4.17 -47.90
C VAL A 274 -3.57 -4.28 -48.27
N PRO A 275 -2.94 -3.26 -48.87
CA PRO A 275 -1.52 -3.29 -49.18
C PRO A 275 -0.69 -3.11 -47.89
N VAL A 276 0.28 -4.00 -47.69
CA VAL A 276 1.30 -3.89 -46.64
C VAL A 276 2.33 -2.84 -47.11
N PRO A 277 2.59 -1.76 -46.34
CA PRO A 277 3.67 -0.85 -46.67
C PRO A 277 5.04 -1.47 -46.33
N GLU A 278 5.93 -1.50 -47.33
CA GLU A 278 7.35 -1.82 -47.18
C GLU A 278 8.09 -0.74 -46.35
N GLU A 279 8.93 -1.24 -45.43
CA GLU A 279 10.11 -0.64 -44.76
C GLU A 279 10.07 0.81 -44.24
N ILE A 280 10.29 0.98 -42.93
CA ILE A 280 11.55 1.42 -42.27
C ILE A 280 11.56 0.89 -40.83
#